data_AF-A0A520HKY4-F1
#
_entry.id   AF-A0A520HKY4-F1
#
_cell.length_a   1.000
_cell.length_b   1.000
_cell.length_c   1.000
_cell.angle_alpha   90.00
_cell.angle_beta   90.00
_cell.angle_gamma   90.00
#
_symmetry.space_group_name_H-M   'P 1'
#
loop_
_entity.id
_entity.type
_entity.pdbx_description
1 polymer ?
#
loop_
_entity_poly.entity_id
_entity_poly.type
_entity_poly.pdbx_seq_one_letter_code
_entity_poly.pdbx_strand_id
1 'polypeptide(L)'
;MTTRSLFATRFYEADLGDDDLVEELEDAALELAKADRAGVAWSKAHGYRGYTSYASLNDLPSRDPRFGDLVRLLNKHVAQFAKDCAFDLGGRKLKLDSLWVNVLKPGGAHSGHIHPHSVVSGTMYVAIPEGAGALKLEDPRLPMMMAAPTRLEDAAEDLRTFVYAEPKPGSVFLWE
;
A
#
# COMPACT_ATOMS: atom_id res chain seq x y z
N MET A 1 20.31 -24.78 17.39
CA MET A 1 19.07 -24.84 16.56
C MET A 1 19.39 -25.52 15.24
N THR A 2 18.58 -26.48 14.78
CA THR A 2 18.77 -27.22 13.53
C THR A 2 17.92 -26.70 12.35
N THR A 3 16.88 -25.91 12.63
CA THR A 3 15.97 -25.33 11.63
C THR A 3 16.23 -23.83 11.45
N ARG A 4 16.10 -23.32 10.22
CA ARG A 4 16.30 -21.90 9.86
C ARG A 4 15.30 -21.43 8.81
N SER A 5 14.94 -20.15 8.84
CA SER A 5 14.07 -19.51 7.83
C SER A 5 14.87 -19.18 6.56
N LEU A 6 14.28 -19.44 5.39
CA LEU A 6 14.86 -19.18 4.08
C LEU A 6 13.81 -18.52 3.18
N PHE A 7 14.25 -17.59 2.32
CA PHE A 7 13.42 -16.91 1.31
C PHE A 7 12.20 -16.19 1.91
N ALA A 8 12.42 -15.46 3.01
CA ALA A 8 11.36 -14.73 3.70
C ALA A 8 10.94 -13.48 2.90
N THR A 9 9.63 -13.26 2.80
CA THR A 9 9.07 -11.97 2.36
C THR A 9 9.28 -10.92 3.45
N ARG A 10 9.71 -9.72 3.06
CA ARG A 10 9.80 -8.57 3.98
C ARG A 10 8.56 -7.71 3.84
N PHE A 11 8.03 -7.26 4.97
CA PHE A 11 6.97 -6.27 5.04
C PHE A 11 7.49 -5.09 5.85
N TYR A 12 7.41 -3.90 5.28
CA TYR A 12 7.80 -2.66 5.94
C TYR A 12 6.57 -2.00 6.53
N GLU A 13 6.67 -1.61 7.79
CA GLU A 13 5.65 -0.87 8.51
C GLU A 13 6.32 0.25 9.31
N ALA A 14 5.88 1.49 9.06
CA ALA A 14 6.34 2.65 9.78
C ALA A 14 5.25 3.73 9.84
N ASP A 15 5.50 4.75 10.63
CA ASP A 15 4.75 6.00 10.63
C ASP A 15 5.36 6.97 9.61
N LEU A 16 4.53 7.74 8.89
CA LEU A 16 4.97 8.79 7.97
C LEU A 16 5.79 9.88 8.70
N GLY A 17 5.46 10.13 9.97
CA GLY A 17 6.17 11.03 10.88
C GLY A 17 5.82 12.51 10.71
N ASP A 18 4.65 12.81 10.14
CA ASP A 18 4.18 14.17 9.87
C ASP A 18 2.64 14.24 9.96
N ASP A 19 2.12 14.36 11.18
CA ASP A 19 0.68 14.33 11.46
C ASP A 19 -0.06 15.50 10.79
N ASP A 20 0.54 16.69 10.75
CA ASP A 20 -0.02 17.87 10.09
C ASP A 20 -0.23 17.59 8.59
N LEU A 21 0.76 16.98 7.92
CA LEU A 21 0.63 16.60 6.52
C LEU A 21 -0.43 15.50 6.31
N VAL A 22 -0.59 14.57 7.26
CA VAL A 22 -1.65 13.54 7.18
C VAL A 22 -3.04 14.19 7.19
N GLU A 23 -3.28 15.15 8.08
CA GLU A 23 -4.54 15.91 8.12
C GLU A 23 -4.76 16.68 6.81
N GLU A 24 -3.75 17.39 6.31
CA GLU A 24 -3.84 18.13 5.05
C GLU A 24 -4.12 17.23 3.83
N LEU A 25 -3.60 15.99 3.84
CA LEU A 25 -3.82 15.00 2.79
C LEU A 25 -5.25 14.42 2.83
N GLU A 26 -5.90 14.38 3.98
CA GLU A 26 -7.32 13.99 4.07
C GLU A 26 -8.19 14.97 3.30
N ASP A 27 -8.01 16.26 3.56
CA ASP A 27 -8.70 17.32 2.85
C ASP A 27 -8.40 17.24 1.34
N ALA A 28 -7.13 17.08 0.96
CA ALA A 28 -6.72 16.94 -0.44
C ALA A 28 -7.43 15.77 -1.14
N ALA A 29 -7.48 14.61 -0.49
CA ALA A 29 -8.11 13.41 -1.03
C ALA A 29 -9.63 13.60 -1.21
N LEU A 30 -10.30 14.22 -0.23
CA LEU A 30 -11.73 14.49 -0.28
C LEU A 30 -12.09 15.57 -1.33
N GLU A 31 -11.26 16.58 -1.50
CA GLU A 31 -11.40 17.58 -2.56
C GLU A 31 -11.26 16.95 -3.95
N LEU A 32 -10.22 16.13 -4.16
CA LEU A 32 -10.01 15.40 -5.41
C LEU A 32 -11.21 14.50 -5.73
N ALA A 33 -11.70 13.74 -4.76
CA ALA A 33 -12.85 12.85 -4.93
C ALA A 33 -14.14 13.59 -5.32
N LYS A 34 -14.25 14.90 -5.04
CA LYS A 34 -15.37 15.76 -5.47
C LYS A 34 -15.11 16.42 -6.82
N ALA A 35 -13.88 16.85 -7.08
CA ALA A 35 -13.53 17.68 -8.23
C ALA A 35 -13.19 16.86 -9.49
N ASP A 36 -12.57 15.69 -9.35
CA ASP A 36 -12.16 14.83 -10.46
C ASP A 36 -13.35 14.06 -11.06
N ARG A 37 -14.12 14.76 -11.90
CA ARG A 37 -15.29 14.18 -12.57
C ARG A 37 -14.95 12.97 -13.44
N ALA A 38 -13.76 12.93 -14.03
CA ALA A 38 -13.32 11.80 -14.86
C ALA A 38 -13.10 10.55 -14.00
N GLY A 39 -12.37 10.67 -12.88
CA GLY A 39 -12.13 9.56 -11.95
C GLY A 39 -13.42 9.08 -11.26
N VAL A 40 -14.33 10.00 -10.91
CA VAL A 40 -15.65 9.65 -10.36
C VAL A 40 -16.49 8.87 -11.39
N ALA A 41 -16.55 9.35 -12.64
CA ALA A 41 -17.27 8.67 -13.71
C ALA A 41 -16.68 7.28 -13.99
N TRP A 42 -15.36 7.18 -14.05
CA TRP A 42 -14.65 5.91 -14.26
C TRP A 42 -14.95 4.92 -13.12
N SER A 43 -14.85 5.38 -11.87
CA SER A 43 -15.12 4.57 -10.68
C SER A 43 -16.54 3.99 -10.72
N LYS A 44 -17.54 4.82 -11.06
CA LYS A 44 -18.94 4.38 -11.22
C LYS A 44 -19.10 3.37 -12.35
N ALA A 45 -18.48 3.61 -13.51
CA ALA A 45 -18.59 2.74 -14.67
C ALA A 45 -17.97 1.34 -14.43
N HIS A 46 -16.95 1.25 -13.57
CA HIS A 46 -16.24 0.00 -13.27
C HIS A 46 -16.65 -0.64 -11.95
N GLY A 47 -17.74 -0.18 -11.32
CA GLY A 47 -18.24 -0.74 -10.07
C GLY A 47 -17.30 -0.53 -8.87
N TYR A 48 -16.37 0.41 -8.96
CA TYR A 48 -15.47 0.76 -7.87
C TYR A 48 -16.26 1.48 -6.77
N ARG A 49 -16.38 0.84 -5.59
CA ARG A 49 -17.18 1.37 -4.47
C ARG A 49 -16.43 2.45 -3.69
N GLY A 50 -16.40 3.64 -4.27
CA GLY A 50 -15.66 4.76 -3.75
C GLY A 50 -15.20 5.67 -4.87
N TYR A 51 -14.00 6.21 -4.71
CA TYR A 51 -13.26 6.96 -5.71
C TYR A 51 -11.83 6.43 -5.80
N THR A 52 -11.31 6.35 -7.02
CA THR A 52 -9.87 6.23 -7.26
C THR A 52 -9.44 7.24 -8.30
N SER A 53 -8.27 7.86 -8.10
CA SER A 53 -7.66 8.75 -9.10
C SER A 53 -6.81 7.99 -10.12
N TYR A 54 -6.63 6.67 -9.96
CA TYR A 54 -5.69 5.86 -10.73
C TYR A 54 -5.89 5.97 -12.25
N ALA A 55 -7.14 6.00 -12.70
CA ALA A 55 -7.46 6.03 -14.13
C ALA A 55 -7.59 7.45 -14.71
N SER A 56 -7.42 8.49 -13.90
CA SER A 56 -7.75 9.88 -14.27
C SER A 56 -6.61 10.88 -14.06
N LEU A 57 -5.76 10.68 -13.05
CA LEU A 57 -4.68 11.61 -12.69
C LEU A 57 -3.35 10.89 -12.60
N ASN A 58 -2.34 11.43 -13.29
CA ASN A 58 -0.96 10.92 -13.28
C ASN A 58 0.07 11.99 -12.84
N ASP A 59 -0.40 13.13 -12.35
CA ASP A 59 0.39 14.33 -12.08
C ASP A 59 0.26 14.84 -10.63
N LEU A 60 -0.26 14.01 -9.70
CA LEU A 60 -0.57 14.41 -8.31
C LEU A 60 0.56 15.22 -7.62
N PRO A 61 1.84 14.79 -7.63
CA PRO A 61 2.90 15.50 -6.92
C PRO A 61 3.18 16.91 -7.48
N SER A 62 2.90 17.14 -8.76
CA SER A 62 3.02 18.46 -9.39
C SER A 62 1.73 19.28 -9.34
N ARG A 63 0.59 18.60 -9.19
CA ARG A 63 -0.75 19.21 -9.16
C ARG A 63 -1.03 19.88 -7.81
N ASP A 64 -0.61 19.25 -6.73
CA ASP A 64 -0.88 19.70 -5.37
C ASP A 64 0.37 19.50 -4.48
N PRO A 65 0.91 20.58 -3.88
CA PRO A 65 2.13 20.54 -3.07
C PRO A 65 2.14 19.48 -1.97
N ARG A 66 0.98 19.18 -1.37
CA ARG A 66 0.85 18.19 -0.28
C ARG A 66 1.30 16.79 -0.73
N PHE A 67 0.94 16.39 -1.95
CA PHE A 67 1.42 15.14 -2.53
C PHE A 67 2.90 15.19 -2.92
N GLY A 68 3.40 16.37 -3.29
CA GLY A 68 4.83 16.60 -3.48
C GLY A 68 5.63 16.35 -2.20
N ASP A 69 5.13 16.83 -1.06
CA ASP A 69 5.74 16.63 0.26
C ASP A 69 5.63 15.18 0.72
N LEU A 70 4.48 14.53 0.51
CA LEU A 70 4.31 13.10 0.71
C LEU A 70 5.37 12.28 -0.04
N VAL A 71 5.58 12.56 -1.34
CA VAL A 71 6.57 11.84 -2.15
C VAL A 71 7.99 12.01 -1.61
N ARG A 72 8.34 13.18 -1.06
CA ARG A 72 9.66 13.38 -0.42
C ARG A 72 9.85 12.47 0.78
N LEU A 73 8.81 12.29 1.60
CA LEU A 73 8.84 11.38 2.76
C LEU A 73 8.86 9.92 2.31
N LEU A 74 7.97 9.51 1.40
CA LEU A 74 7.93 8.15 0.86
C LEU A 74 9.25 7.72 0.22
N ASN A 75 9.96 8.62 -0.47
CA ASN A 75 11.29 8.33 -1.02
C ASN A 75 12.30 7.93 0.07
N LYS A 76 12.18 8.44 1.30
CA LYS A 76 13.03 8.04 2.44
C LYS A 76 12.65 6.63 2.93
N HIS A 77 11.36 6.35 3.08
CA HIS A 77 10.86 5.02 3.47
C HIS A 77 11.27 3.95 2.45
N VAL A 78 11.04 4.20 1.17
CA VAL A 78 11.43 3.28 0.08
C VAL A 78 12.94 3.08 0.03
N ALA A 79 13.74 4.14 0.25
CA ALA A 79 15.19 4.01 0.32
C ALA A 79 15.66 3.19 1.54
N GLN A 80 14.95 3.22 2.66
CA GLN A 80 15.23 2.37 3.81
C GLN A 80 14.83 0.92 3.51
N PHE A 81 13.62 0.69 3.01
CA PHE A 81 13.14 -0.65 2.68
C PHE A 81 14.01 -1.34 1.64
N ALA A 82 14.48 -0.62 0.61
CA ALA A 82 15.41 -1.17 -0.37
C ALA A 82 16.75 -1.65 0.24
N LYS A 83 17.21 -1.01 1.33
CA LYS A 83 18.38 -1.48 2.09
C LYS A 83 18.05 -2.71 2.90
N ASP A 84 16.86 -2.75 3.51
CA ASP A 84 16.41 -3.89 4.32
C ASP A 84 16.22 -5.15 3.47
N CYS A 85 15.77 -4.99 2.22
CA CYS A 85 15.73 -6.05 1.19
C CYS A 85 17.09 -6.35 0.55
N ALA A 86 18.14 -5.58 0.89
CA ALA A 86 19.49 -5.72 0.35
C ALA A 86 19.57 -5.67 -1.19
N PHE A 87 18.78 -4.80 -1.83
CA PHE A 87 18.83 -4.63 -3.28
C PHE A 87 20.16 -4.03 -3.75
N ASP A 88 20.80 -4.67 -4.73
CA ASP A 88 21.89 -4.05 -5.49
C ASP A 88 21.31 -3.13 -6.57
N LEU A 89 21.26 -1.83 -6.26
CA LEU A 89 20.72 -0.82 -7.17
C LEU A 89 21.78 -0.28 -8.15
N GLY A 90 23.03 -0.76 -8.13
CA GLY A 90 24.09 -0.33 -9.04
C GLY A 90 24.34 1.18 -9.02
N GLY A 91 24.26 1.81 -7.85
CA GLY A 91 24.41 3.27 -7.68
C GLY A 91 23.19 4.11 -8.06
N ARG A 92 22.07 3.49 -8.46
CA ARG A 92 20.79 4.18 -8.74
C ARG A 92 19.89 4.17 -7.51
N LYS A 93 18.78 4.90 -7.60
CA LYS A 93 17.70 4.93 -6.61
C LYS A 93 16.40 4.47 -7.26
N LEU A 94 15.56 3.80 -6.49
CA LEU A 94 14.16 3.61 -6.88
C LEU A 94 13.49 4.98 -7.02
N LYS A 95 12.60 5.10 -7.99
CA LYS A 95 11.85 6.32 -8.27
C LYS A 95 10.37 5.97 -8.28
N LEU A 96 9.56 6.93 -7.83
CA LEU A 96 8.11 6.86 -7.96
C LEU A 96 7.75 6.71 -9.44
N ASP A 97 6.99 5.67 -9.75
CA ASP A 97 6.39 5.44 -11.06
C ASP A 97 4.95 5.96 -11.08
N SER A 98 4.13 5.49 -10.13
CA SER A 98 2.70 5.76 -10.05
C SER A 98 2.29 6.13 -8.62
N LEU A 99 1.39 7.12 -8.49
CA LEU A 99 0.75 7.52 -7.22
C LEU A 99 -0.71 7.85 -7.49
N TRP A 100 -1.61 7.35 -6.64
CA TRP A 100 -3.04 7.62 -6.74
C TRP A 100 -3.71 7.66 -5.37
N VAL A 101 -4.89 8.28 -5.32
CA VAL A 101 -5.74 8.38 -4.13
C VAL A 101 -6.85 7.35 -4.23
N ASN A 102 -7.19 6.72 -3.10
CA ASN A 102 -8.42 5.94 -2.94
C ASN A 102 -9.25 6.50 -1.79
N VAL A 103 -10.53 6.74 -2.04
CA VAL A 103 -11.52 7.06 -0.99
C VAL A 103 -12.60 6.00 -1.05
N LEU A 104 -12.54 5.02 -0.15
CA LEU A 104 -13.49 3.91 -0.11
C LEU A 104 -14.74 4.27 0.67
N LYS A 105 -15.90 3.82 0.18
CA LYS A 105 -17.18 3.91 0.90
C LYS A 105 -17.38 2.65 1.76
N PRO A 106 -18.23 2.69 2.81
CA PRO A 106 -18.54 1.51 3.62
C PRO A 106 -18.93 0.31 2.74
N GLY A 107 -18.35 -0.85 3.02
CA GLY A 107 -18.51 -2.08 2.23
C GLY A 107 -17.75 -2.11 0.89
N GLY A 108 -16.91 -1.11 0.60
CA GLY A 108 -15.96 -1.13 -0.50
C GLY A 108 -14.74 -1.99 -0.15
N ALA A 109 -14.22 -2.70 -1.15
CA ALA A 109 -13.04 -3.54 -1.01
C ALA A 109 -12.32 -3.62 -2.36
N HIS A 110 -11.04 -4.02 -2.31
CA HIS A 110 -10.27 -4.40 -3.50
C HIS A 110 -10.08 -5.92 -3.49
N SER A 111 -10.19 -6.53 -4.67
CA SER A 111 -9.83 -7.95 -4.83
C SER A 111 -8.33 -8.14 -4.65
N GLY A 112 -7.91 -9.38 -4.32
CA GLY A 112 -6.49 -9.74 -4.35
C GLY A 112 -5.88 -9.43 -5.71
N HIS A 113 -4.75 -8.74 -5.72
CA HIS A 113 -4.03 -8.34 -6.92
C HIS A 113 -2.55 -8.08 -6.60
N ILE A 114 -1.73 -7.98 -7.65
CA ILE A 114 -0.33 -7.55 -7.60
C ILE A 114 -0.15 -6.28 -8.43
N HIS A 115 1.00 -5.61 -8.34
CA HIS A 115 1.33 -4.44 -9.16
C HIS A 115 2.39 -4.82 -10.20
N PRO A 116 2.00 -5.18 -11.44
CA PRO A 116 2.95 -5.59 -12.46
C PRO A 116 3.94 -4.46 -12.78
N HIS A 117 5.18 -4.84 -13.07
CA HIS A 117 6.26 -3.91 -13.47
C HIS A 117 6.75 -2.94 -12.38
N SER A 118 6.31 -3.12 -11.13
CA SER A 118 6.82 -2.40 -9.96
C SER A 118 7.85 -3.23 -9.19
N VAL A 119 8.79 -2.56 -8.51
CA VAL A 119 9.78 -3.21 -7.61
C VAL A 119 9.35 -3.13 -6.15
N VAL A 120 8.81 -1.98 -5.75
CA VAL A 120 8.25 -1.75 -4.41
C VAL A 120 6.89 -1.11 -4.61
N SER A 121 5.90 -1.67 -3.94
CA SER A 121 4.55 -1.15 -3.83
C SER A 121 4.29 -0.72 -2.40
N GLY A 122 3.27 0.10 -2.20
CA GLY A 122 2.92 0.51 -0.85
C GLY A 122 1.65 1.33 -0.76
N THR A 123 1.20 1.51 0.47
CA THR A 123 0.04 2.33 0.82
C THR A 123 0.39 3.20 2.01
N MET A 124 0.09 4.50 1.91
CA MET A 124 0.03 5.39 3.06
C MET A 124 -1.44 5.60 3.43
N TYR A 125 -1.78 5.39 4.71
CA TYR A 125 -3.15 5.49 5.21
C TYR A 125 -3.42 6.87 5.80
N VAL A 126 -4.31 7.61 5.14
CA VAL A 126 -4.66 8.98 5.54
C VAL A 126 -5.70 8.98 6.66
N ALA A 127 -6.85 8.35 6.42
CA ALA A 127 -7.95 8.28 7.37
C ALA A 127 -8.50 6.85 7.45
N ILE A 128 -8.82 6.40 8.67
CA ILE A 128 -9.27 5.04 8.95
C ILE A 128 -10.51 5.10 9.84
N PRO A 129 -11.72 4.98 9.26
CA PRO A 129 -12.94 4.98 10.05
C PRO A 129 -13.04 3.71 10.92
N GLU A 130 -13.80 3.81 12.01
CA GLU A 130 -14.11 2.66 12.85
C GLU A 130 -14.72 1.52 12.02
N GLY A 131 -14.21 0.30 12.21
CA GLY A 131 -14.64 -0.88 11.46
C GLY A 131 -14.03 -1.03 10.06
N ALA A 132 -13.09 -0.17 9.66
CA ALA A 132 -12.29 -0.38 8.46
C ALA A 132 -11.46 -1.67 8.56
N GLY A 133 -11.27 -2.35 7.43
CA GLY A 133 -10.50 -3.59 7.36
C GLY A 133 -8.99 -3.37 7.27
N ALA A 134 -8.25 -4.41 7.65
CA ALA A 134 -6.80 -4.51 7.51
C ALA A 134 -6.35 -4.75 6.05
N LEU A 135 -5.07 -4.52 5.75
CA LEU A 135 -4.43 -5.04 4.55
C LEU A 135 -4.21 -6.55 4.71
N LYS A 136 -4.85 -7.35 3.85
CA LYS A 136 -4.65 -8.80 3.82
C LYS A 136 -3.58 -9.17 2.80
N LEU A 137 -2.49 -9.75 3.29
CA LEU A 137 -1.38 -10.29 2.49
C LEU A 137 -1.54 -11.80 2.35
N GLU A 138 -1.23 -12.33 1.17
CA GLU A 138 -1.30 -13.75 0.84
C GLU A 138 0.11 -14.30 0.62
N ASP A 139 0.44 -15.48 1.17
CA ASP A 139 1.74 -16.13 0.98
C ASP A 139 1.98 -16.36 -0.52
N PRO A 140 3.08 -15.84 -1.11
CA PRO A 140 3.36 -15.99 -2.54
C PRO A 140 3.53 -17.45 -2.98
N ARG A 141 3.75 -18.37 -2.03
CA ARG A 141 3.86 -19.81 -2.27
C ARG A 141 2.53 -20.53 -2.20
N LEU A 142 1.41 -19.85 -1.87
CA LEU A 142 0.09 -20.48 -1.76
C LEU A 142 -0.23 -21.39 -2.96
N PRO A 143 0.00 -20.99 -4.22
CA PRO A 143 -0.26 -21.86 -5.38
C PRO A 143 0.59 -23.13 -5.43
N MET A 144 1.72 -23.17 -4.70
CA MET A 144 2.63 -24.32 -4.60
C MET A 144 2.26 -25.26 -3.44
N MET A 145 1.32 -24.87 -2.57
CA MET A 145 0.96 -25.58 -1.35
C MET A 145 -0.29 -26.47 -1.49
N MET A 146 -0.69 -26.83 -2.72
CA MET A 146 -1.95 -27.56 -2.99
C MET A 146 -2.10 -28.90 -2.28
N ALA A 147 -0.98 -29.58 -1.98
CA ALA A 147 -0.96 -30.85 -1.24
C ALA A 147 -0.44 -30.70 0.19
N ALA A 148 -0.02 -29.50 0.59
CA ALA A 148 0.45 -29.24 1.93
C ALA A 148 -0.75 -29.16 2.90
N PRO A 149 -0.65 -29.71 4.13
CA PRO A 149 -1.65 -29.46 5.16
C PRO A 149 -1.76 -27.97 5.48
N THR A 150 -2.93 -27.56 5.96
CA THR A 150 -3.13 -26.21 6.48
C THR A 150 -2.24 -25.95 7.69
N ARG A 151 -1.93 -24.67 7.94
CA ARG A 151 -1.18 -24.23 9.12
C ARG A 151 -2.08 -24.32 10.36
N LEU A 152 -1.46 -24.45 11.54
CA LEU A 152 -2.15 -24.32 12.81
C LEU A 152 -2.67 -22.88 12.98
N GLU A 153 -3.76 -22.71 13.71
CA GLU A 153 -4.36 -21.39 13.96
C GLU A 153 -3.42 -20.46 14.76
N ASP A 154 -2.61 -21.03 15.65
CA ASP A 154 -1.65 -20.34 16.51
C ASP A 154 -0.21 -20.35 15.95
N ALA A 155 -0.05 -20.71 14.67
CA ALA A 155 1.26 -20.65 14.02
C ALA A 155 1.87 -19.25 14.11
N ALA A 156 3.20 -19.20 14.27
CA ALA A 156 3.98 -17.97 14.17
C ALA A 156 3.67 -17.24 12.86
N GLU A 157 3.67 -15.91 12.90
CA GLU A 157 3.22 -15.07 11.78
C GLU A 157 3.95 -15.37 10.47
N ASP A 158 5.26 -15.60 10.53
CA ASP A 158 6.11 -15.94 9.37
C ASP A 158 5.81 -17.31 8.74
N LEU A 159 4.96 -18.11 9.38
CA LEU A 159 4.46 -19.40 8.89
C LEU A 159 3.00 -19.34 8.44
N ARG A 160 2.27 -18.24 8.70
CA ARG A 160 0.86 -18.10 8.32
C ARG A 160 0.72 -17.94 6.81
N THR A 161 -0.35 -18.51 6.25
CA THR A 161 -0.68 -18.37 4.83
C THR A 161 -1.25 -17.00 4.49
N PHE A 162 -1.83 -16.32 5.48
CA PHE A 162 -2.35 -14.95 5.35
C PHE A 162 -1.92 -14.12 6.55
N VAL A 163 -1.50 -12.88 6.30
CA VAL A 163 -1.16 -11.88 7.32
C VAL A 163 -2.10 -10.70 7.16
N TYR A 164 -2.54 -10.13 8.29
CA TYR A 164 -3.43 -8.98 8.33
C TYR A 164 -2.70 -7.83 9.01
N ALA A 165 -2.31 -6.82 8.26
CA ALA A 165 -1.66 -5.62 8.78
C ALA A 165 -2.71 -4.55 9.07
N GLU A 166 -2.86 -4.17 10.34
CA GLU A 166 -3.84 -3.18 10.80
C GLU A 166 -3.23 -1.77 10.77
N PRO A 167 -3.69 -0.88 9.87
CA PRO A 167 -3.12 0.45 9.77
C PRO A 167 -3.71 1.41 10.80
N LYS A 168 -2.98 2.50 11.03
CA LYS A 168 -3.42 3.72 11.71
C LYS A 168 -3.31 4.91 10.74
N PRO A 169 -4.00 6.03 10.96
CA PRO A 169 -3.68 7.27 10.25
C PRO A 169 -2.17 7.54 10.32
N GLY A 170 -1.55 7.89 9.18
CA GLY A 170 -0.11 8.06 9.05
C GLY A 170 0.69 6.77 8.78
N SER A 171 0.09 5.58 8.88
CA SER A 171 0.81 4.33 8.58
C SER A 171 1.28 4.27 7.13
N VAL A 172 2.54 3.87 6.94
CA VAL A 172 3.18 3.58 5.66
C VAL A 172 3.53 2.10 5.61
N PHE A 173 2.88 1.37 4.71
CA PHE A 173 3.17 -0.03 4.44
C PHE A 173 3.88 -0.16 3.09
N LEU A 174 5.01 -0.88 3.04
CA LEU A 174 5.72 -1.22 1.80
C LEU A 174 5.96 -2.72 1.67
N TRP A 175 5.88 -3.22 0.44
CA TRP A 175 6.20 -4.59 0.07
C TRP A 175 6.78 -4.63 -1.35
N GLU A 176 7.45 -5.73 -1.68
CA GLU A 176 7.88 -6.05 -3.05
C GLU A 176 6.68 -6.47 -3.89
#